data_AF-A0A6P7J1C1-F1
#
_entry.id   AF-A0A6P7J1C1-F1
#
_cell.length_a   1.000
_cell.length_b   1.000
_cell.length_c   1.000
_cell.angle_alpha   90.00
_cell.angle_beta   90.00
_cell.angle_gamma   90.00
#
_symmetry.space_group_name_H-M   'P 1'
#
loop_
_entity.id
_entity.type
_entity.pdbx_description
1 polymer ?
#
loop_
_entity_poly.entity_id
_entity_poly.type
_entity_poly.pdbx_seq_one_letter_code
_entity_poly.pdbx_strand_id
1 'polypeptide(L)'
;MPARNVVSHGLPNSKVRYSRLATDDDGYIDLQFKKSPPKVPYKAIALATVLFLIGSLLIIIGSLLLAGYFGVTHSDRTIPVLIIGILVFLPGIYHLRIAYYASKGYPGYSYEDIPDFDD
;
A
#
# COMPACT_ATOMS: atom_id res chain seq x y z
N MET A 1 -10.52 -54.79 49.20
CA MET A 1 -9.75 -53.54 48.97
C MET A 1 -10.67 -52.52 48.30
N PRO A 2 -10.56 -51.22 48.63
CA PRO A 2 -11.70 -50.29 48.73
C PRO A 2 -12.06 -49.57 47.41
N ALA A 3 -13.30 -49.10 47.33
CA ALA A 3 -13.79 -48.22 46.26
C ALA A 3 -13.20 -46.81 46.41
N ARG A 4 -12.65 -46.25 45.32
CA ARG A 4 -12.14 -44.88 45.25
C ARG A 4 -13.29 -43.89 45.09
N ASN A 5 -13.56 -43.08 46.11
CA ASN A 5 -14.38 -41.88 45.99
C ASN A 5 -13.52 -40.75 45.38
N VAL A 6 -13.87 -40.32 44.17
CA VAL A 6 -13.25 -39.14 43.55
C VAL A 6 -14.09 -37.93 43.95
N VAL A 7 -13.55 -37.13 44.88
CA VAL A 7 -14.13 -35.84 45.27
C VAL A 7 -13.77 -34.83 44.18
N SER A 8 -14.73 -34.50 43.32
CA SER A 8 -14.58 -33.43 42.34
C SER A 8 -14.62 -32.08 43.05
N HIS A 9 -13.45 -31.48 43.25
CA HIS A 9 -13.33 -30.11 43.75
C HIS A 9 -14.11 -29.15 42.84
N GLY A 10 -14.96 -28.33 43.45
CA GLY A 10 -15.82 -27.37 42.79
C GLY A 10 -15.02 -26.37 41.96
N LEU A 11 -15.14 -26.48 40.63
CA LEU A 11 -14.88 -25.35 39.74
C LEU A 11 -16.01 -24.33 39.92
N PRO A 12 -15.71 -23.03 40.04
CA PRO A 12 -16.74 -22.00 40.12
C PRO A 12 -17.57 -22.07 38.84
N ASN A 13 -18.82 -22.50 39.00
CA ASN A 13 -19.81 -22.57 37.94
C ASN A 13 -20.21 -21.14 37.56
N SER A 14 -19.39 -20.46 36.75
CA SER A 14 -19.80 -19.23 36.08
C SER A 14 -20.93 -19.59 35.13
N LYS A 15 -22.15 -19.47 35.63
CA LYS A 15 -23.40 -19.84 34.96
C LYS A 15 -23.75 -18.81 33.88
N VAL A 16 -22.83 -18.57 32.96
CA VAL A 16 -23.08 -17.77 31.76
C VAL A 16 -24.01 -18.59 30.88
N ARG A 17 -25.27 -18.16 30.83
CA ARG A 17 -26.30 -18.77 29.98
C ARG A 17 -25.97 -18.42 28.53
N TYR A 18 -25.24 -19.29 27.85
CA TYR A 18 -25.11 -19.20 26.40
C TYR A 18 -26.43 -19.66 25.78
N SER A 19 -27.20 -18.74 25.24
CA SER A 19 -28.30 -19.07 24.34
C SER A 19 -27.72 -19.42 22.98
N ARG A 20 -28.09 -20.58 22.43
CA ARG A 20 -27.76 -20.92 21.03
C ARG A 20 -28.40 -19.85 20.14
N LEU A 21 -27.60 -19.19 19.31
CA LEU A 21 -28.10 -18.24 18.33
C LEU A 21 -29.13 -18.95 17.44
N ALA A 22 -30.21 -18.27 17.11
CA ALA A 22 -31.21 -18.79 16.19
C ALA A 22 -30.48 -19.22 14.91
N THR A 23 -30.65 -20.48 14.50
CA THR A 23 -30.19 -20.97 13.19
C THR A 23 -31.19 -20.55 12.12
N ASP A 24 -31.60 -19.28 12.14
CA ASP A 24 -32.27 -18.71 11.00
C ASP A 24 -31.17 -18.43 9.97
N ASP A 25 -31.44 -18.83 8.73
CA ASP A 25 -30.62 -18.50 7.59
C ASP A 25 -30.70 -16.98 7.46
N ASP A 26 -29.72 -16.26 8.03
CA ASP A 26 -29.70 -14.80 8.23
C ASP A 26 -29.79 -13.98 6.90
N GLY A 27 -30.10 -14.61 5.77
CA GLY A 27 -30.13 -14.03 4.44
C GLY A 27 -28.74 -13.60 3.95
N TYR A 28 -27.70 -13.88 4.73
CA TYR A 28 -26.33 -13.51 4.43
C TYR A 28 -25.73 -14.50 3.44
N ILE A 29 -25.52 -14.02 2.22
CA ILE A 29 -24.80 -14.75 1.18
C ILE A 29 -23.29 -14.53 1.35
N ASP A 30 -22.48 -15.58 1.18
CA ASP A 30 -21.01 -15.50 1.23
C ASP A 30 -20.42 -14.44 0.28
N LEU A 31 -21.17 -14.09 -0.77
CA LEU A 31 -20.82 -13.03 -1.71
C LEU A 31 -20.70 -11.64 -1.06
N GLN A 32 -21.40 -11.36 0.05
CA GLN A 32 -21.31 -10.04 0.68
C GLN A 32 -19.93 -9.78 1.31
N PHE A 33 -19.21 -10.85 1.67
CA PHE A 33 -17.87 -10.77 2.25
C PHE A 33 -16.78 -10.81 1.18
N LYS A 34 -17.14 -11.02 -0.09
CA LYS A 34 -16.20 -10.91 -1.20
C LYS A 34 -16.00 -9.45 -1.55
N LYS A 35 -14.81 -8.93 -1.25
CA LYS A 35 -14.34 -7.65 -1.77
C LYS A 35 -14.50 -7.63 -3.29
N SER A 36 -15.11 -6.58 -3.82
CA SER A 36 -15.19 -6.37 -5.27
C SER A 36 -13.79 -6.39 -5.89
N PRO A 37 -13.65 -6.81 -7.17
CA PRO A 37 -12.35 -6.79 -7.83
C PRO A 37 -11.73 -5.40 -7.71
N PRO A 38 -10.47 -5.27 -7.27
CA PRO A 38 -9.84 -3.98 -7.11
C PRO A 38 -9.77 -3.27 -8.47
N LYS A 39 -10.36 -2.08 -8.56
CA LYS A 39 -10.26 -1.22 -9.74
C LYS A 39 -8.82 -0.74 -9.86
N VAL A 40 -8.21 -0.93 -11.02
CA VAL A 40 -6.85 -0.42 -11.27
C VAL A 40 -6.91 1.10 -11.47
N PRO A 41 -6.21 1.92 -10.67
CA PRO A 41 -6.25 3.38 -10.76
C PRO A 41 -5.31 3.87 -11.87
N TYR A 42 -5.72 3.69 -13.12
CA TYR A 42 -4.90 4.02 -14.30
C TYR A 42 -4.44 5.47 -14.34
N LYS A 43 -5.27 6.43 -13.93
CA LYS A 43 -4.91 7.86 -13.91
C LYS A 43 -3.76 8.14 -12.93
N ALA A 44 -3.82 7.53 -11.75
CA ALA A 44 -2.78 7.67 -10.73
C ALA A 44 -1.44 7.08 -11.18
N ILE A 45 -1.48 5.90 -11.82
CA ILE A 45 -0.29 5.26 -12.38
C ILE A 45 0.30 6.12 -13.51
N ALA A 46 -0.54 6.68 -14.39
CA ALA A 46 -0.09 7.58 -15.44
C ALA A 46 0.59 8.83 -14.86
N LEU A 47 -0.01 9.47 -13.85
CA LEU A 47 0.57 10.62 -13.15
C LEU A 47 1.94 10.25 -12.55
N ALA A 48 2.01 9.18 -11.76
CA ALA A 48 3.24 8.73 -11.13
C ALA A 48 4.35 8.45 -12.16
N THR A 49 3.99 7.88 -13.30
CA THR A 49 4.91 7.62 -14.42
C THR A 49 5.43 8.94 -15.02
N VAL A 50 4.57 9.93 -15.25
CA VAL A 50 4.97 11.25 -15.76
C VAL A 50 5.91 11.93 -14.78
N LEU A 51 5.57 11.93 -13.49
CA LEU A 51 6.40 12.50 -12.42
C LEU A 51 7.78 11.83 -12.35
N PHE A 52 7.81 10.49 -12.44
CA PHE A 52 9.05 9.72 -12.47
C PHE A 52 9.92 10.06 -13.69
N LEU A 53 9.34 10.16 -14.89
CA LEU A 53 10.08 10.46 -16.12
C LEU A 53 10.63 11.89 -16.09
N ILE A 54 9.82 12.87 -15.71
CA ILE A 54 10.24 14.27 -15.61
C ILE A 54 11.32 14.42 -14.53
N GLY A 55 11.10 13.86 -13.33
CA GLY A 55 12.08 13.89 -12.25
C GLY A 55 13.41 13.24 -12.66
N SER A 56 13.37 12.09 -13.32
CA SER A 56 14.57 11.41 -13.84
C SER A 56 15.31 12.28 -14.85
N LEU A 57 14.58 12.90 -15.79
CA LEU A 57 15.17 13.79 -16.79
C LEU A 57 15.86 15.00 -16.13
N LEU A 58 15.21 15.63 -15.15
CA LEU A 58 15.78 16.76 -14.41
C LEU A 58 17.03 16.34 -13.62
N ILE A 59 17.02 15.17 -12.99
CA ILE A 59 18.18 14.64 -12.26
C ILE A 59 19.34 14.36 -13.23
N ILE A 60 19.08 13.74 -14.38
CA ILE A 60 20.09 13.47 -15.41
C ILE A 60 20.69 14.79 -15.90
N ILE A 61 19.86 15.74 -16.30
CA ILE A 61 20.32 17.06 -16.78
C ILE A 61 21.10 17.78 -15.67
N GLY A 62 20.57 17.84 -14.44
CA GLY A 62 21.25 18.45 -13.30
C GLY A 62 22.60 17.79 -13.00
N SER A 63 22.69 16.46 -13.11
CA SER A 63 23.93 15.71 -12.91
C SER A 63 24.94 15.97 -14.02
N LEU A 64 24.52 16.04 -15.28
CA LEU A 64 25.38 16.37 -16.42
C LEU A 64 25.92 17.80 -16.33
N LEU A 65 25.07 18.75 -15.90
CA LEU A 65 25.46 20.14 -15.66
C LEU A 65 26.46 20.23 -14.51
N LEU A 66 26.31 19.41 -13.46
CA LEU A 66 27.24 19.38 -12.33
C LEU A 66 28.59 18.75 -12.70
N ALA A 67 28.57 17.73 -13.57
CA ALA A 67 29.75 17.08 -14.12
C ALA A 67 30.54 17.96 -15.10
N GLY A 68 30.05 19.16 -15.43
CA GLY A 68 30.74 20.09 -16.33
C GLY A 68 30.73 19.66 -17.80
N TYR A 69 29.83 18.74 -18.19
CA TYR A 69 29.75 18.25 -19.57
C TYR A 69 29.33 19.35 -20.56
N PHE A 70 28.51 20.30 -20.09
CA PHE A 70 28.18 21.51 -20.82
C PHE A 70 28.97 22.66 -20.21
N GLY A 71 29.68 23.44 -21.04
CA GLY A 71 30.38 24.66 -20.61
C GLY A 71 29.39 25.71 -20.11
N VAL A 72 28.98 25.58 -18.85
CA VAL A 72 27.96 26.43 -18.24
C VAL A 72 28.60 27.68 -17.66
N THR A 73 28.16 28.85 -18.15
CA THR A 73 28.55 30.17 -17.62
C THR A 73 27.94 30.45 -16.24
N HIS A 74 26.91 29.72 -15.83
CA HIS A 74 26.14 29.94 -14.60
C HIS A 74 25.98 28.62 -13.82
N SER A 75 27.08 28.16 -13.20
CA SER A 75 27.11 26.91 -12.41
C SER A 75 26.11 26.93 -11.23
N ASP A 76 25.77 28.13 -10.76
CA ASP A 76 24.85 28.42 -9.66
C ASP A 76 23.43 27.86 -9.90
N ARG A 77 23.04 27.65 -11.16
CA ARG A 77 21.70 27.15 -11.54
C ARG A 77 21.58 25.64 -11.49
N THR A 78 22.69 24.92 -11.39
CA THR A 78 22.72 23.46 -11.44
C THR A 78 22.13 22.82 -10.19
N ILE A 79 22.52 23.31 -9.01
CA ILE A 79 22.09 22.75 -7.72
C ILE A 79 20.55 22.85 -7.56
N PRO A 80 19.88 23.98 -7.84
CA PRO A 80 18.42 24.06 -7.78
C PRO A 80 17.72 23.08 -8.72
N VAL A 81 18.19 22.92 -9.96
CA VAL A 81 17.60 21.97 -10.92
C VAL A 81 17.69 20.53 -10.41
N LEU A 82 18.83 20.16 -9.83
CA LEU A 82 19.03 18.84 -9.24
C LEU A 82 18.09 18.61 -8.05
N ILE A 83 17.96 19.59 -7.15
CA ILE A 83 17.06 19.51 -5.98
C ILE A 83 15.61 19.34 -6.44
N ILE A 84 15.15 20.14 -7.40
CA ILE A 84 13.79 20.05 -7.96
C ILE A 84 13.58 18.67 -8.59
N GLY A 85 14.55 18.19 -9.36
CA GLY A 85 14.50 16.85 -9.96
C GLY A 85 14.31 15.76 -8.92
N ILE A 86 15.07 15.80 -7.82
CA ILE A 86 14.94 14.87 -6.69
C ILE A 86 13.55 14.96 -6.06
N LEU A 87 13.07 16.17 -5.74
CA LEU A 87 11.76 16.38 -5.11
C LEU A 87 10.60 15.86 -5.97
N VAL A 88 10.68 16.00 -7.29
CA VAL A 88 9.66 15.50 -8.23
C VAL A 88 9.78 13.98 -8.43
N PHE A 89 11.01 13.45 -8.40
CA PHE A 89 11.28 12.02 -8.61
C PHE A 89 10.79 11.14 -7.45
N LEU A 90 11.00 11.56 -6.19
CA LEU A 90 10.62 10.79 -4.99
C LEU A 90 9.15 10.30 -5.00
N PRO A 91 8.15 11.18 -5.15
CA PRO A 91 6.76 10.75 -5.20
C PRO A 91 6.46 9.88 -6.44
N GLY A 92 7.11 10.17 -7.58
CA GLY A 92 6.96 9.38 -8.82
C GLY A 92 7.40 7.92 -8.64
N ILE A 93 8.63 7.69 -8.16
CA ILE A 93 9.15 6.33 -7.96
C ILE A 93 8.41 5.58 -6.85
N TYR A 94 7.98 6.29 -5.79
CA TYR A 94 7.26 5.69 -4.66
C TYR A 94 5.95 5.04 -5.11
N HIS A 95 5.10 5.78 -5.81
CA HIS A 95 3.82 5.25 -6.30
C HIS A 95 4.00 4.24 -7.43
N LEU A 96 5.00 4.43 -8.31
CA LEU A 96 5.28 3.48 -9.38
C LEU A 96 5.75 2.12 -8.83
N ARG A 97 6.53 2.13 -7.73
CA ARG A 97 6.96 0.91 -7.03
C ARG A 97 5.77 0.12 -6.49
N ILE A 98 4.84 0.80 -5.81
CA ILE A 98 3.64 0.16 -5.24
C ILE A 98 2.78 -0.41 -6.37
N ALA A 99 2.53 0.36 -7.43
CA ALA A 99 1.79 -0.09 -8.60
C ALA A 99 2.44 -1.32 -9.26
N TYR A 100 3.76 -1.34 -9.38
CA TYR A 100 4.50 -2.48 -9.92
C TYR A 100 4.32 -3.74 -9.07
N TYR A 101 4.48 -3.65 -7.74
CA TYR A 101 4.29 -4.80 -6.86
C TYR A 101 2.83 -5.26 -6.78
N ALA A 102 1.87 -4.33 -6.82
CA ALA A 102 0.45 -4.65 -6.91
C ALA A 102 0.12 -5.38 -8.22
N SER A 103 0.70 -4.96 -9.36
CA SER A 103 0.52 -5.63 -10.66
C SER A 103 1.05 -7.06 -10.70
N LYS A 104 2.12 -7.34 -9.92
CA LYS A 104 2.69 -8.68 -9.79
C LYS A 104 2.00 -9.54 -8.73
N GLY A 105 1.04 -8.98 -7.98
CA GLY A 105 0.33 -9.70 -6.92
C GLY A 105 1.18 -10.03 -5.70
N TYR A 106 2.20 -9.22 -5.40
CA TYR A 106 2.98 -9.41 -4.18
C TYR A 106 2.11 -9.18 -2.93
N PRO A 107 2.17 -10.08 -1.92
CA PRO A 107 1.39 -9.92 -0.71
C PRO A 107 1.80 -8.62 0.01
N GLY A 108 0.82 -7.83 0.43
CA GLY A 108 1.03 -6.56 1.11
C GLY A 108 1.12 -5.32 0.20
N TYR A 109 0.91 -5.48 -1.11
CA TYR A 109 0.76 -4.35 -2.04
C TYR A 109 -0.61 -4.39 -2.69
N SER A 110 -1.37 -3.32 -2.55
CA SER A 110 -2.69 -3.17 -3.17
C SER A 110 -2.72 -1.92 -4.05
N TYR A 111 -3.54 -1.95 -5.10
CA TYR A 111 -3.88 -0.74 -5.84
C TYR A 111 -4.65 0.28 -4.99
N GLU A 112 -5.26 -0.17 -3.88
CA GLU A 112 -5.91 0.69 -2.89
C GLU A 112 -4.93 1.61 -2.16
N ASP A 113 -3.63 1.28 -2.16
CA ASP A 113 -2.58 2.09 -1.53
C ASP A 113 -2.14 3.28 -2.43
N ILE A 114 -2.70 3.37 -3.64
CA ILE A 114 -2.43 4.45 -4.60
C ILE A 114 -3.58 5.46 -4.51
N PRO A 115 -3.28 6.77 -4.38
CA PRO A 115 -4.33 7.79 -4.37
C PRO A 115 -5.19 7.71 -5.64
N ASP A 116 -6.50 7.70 -5.48
CA ASP A 116 -7.43 7.84 -6.61
C ASP A 116 -7.54 9.32 -6.97
N PHE A 117 -7.60 9.61 -8.27
CA PHE A 117 -7.74 10.96 -8.82
C PHE A 117 -8.97 11.05 -9.75
N ASP A 118 -9.95 10.16 -9.55
CA ASP A 118 -11.22 10.07 -10.28
C ASP A 118 -12.37 10.86 -9.58
N ASP A 119 -12.13 12.13 -9.22
CA ASP A 119 -13.20 13.08 -8.85
C ASP A 119 -13.68 13.92 -10.05
#